data_AF-A0A6B3FQH2-F1
#
_entry.id   AF-A0A6B3FQH2-F1
#
_cell.length_a   1.000
_cell.length_b   1.000
_cell.length_c   1.000
_cell.angle_alpha   90.00
_cell.angle_beta   90.00
_cell.angle_gamma   90.00
#
_symmetry.space_group_name_H-M   'P 1'
#
loop_
_entity.id
_entity.type
_entity.pdbx_description
1 polymer ?
#
loop_
_entity_poly.entity_id
_entity_poly.type
_entity_poly.pdbx_seq_one_letter_code
_entity_poly.pdbx_strand_id
1 'polypeptide(L)'
;MTTPHNWTTTPISTDILRGALDLEQTERGVLPHRLPAQARRQITDGQLAMAESQPSGVRLAFRTRATAVELDVVATKRVYVGAPPRPDGVYELLVDGHLVDRASAS
;
A
#
# COMPACT_ATOMS: atom_id res chain seq x y z
N MET A 1 -26.87 13.45 -5.64
CA MET A 1 -27.45 12.54 -4.64
C MET A 1 -26.32 11.71 -4.07
N THR A 2 -25.85 12.02 -2.85
CA THR A 2 -24.87 11.19 -2.14
C THR A 2 -25.66 10.09 -1.46
N THR A 3 -25.64 8.89 -2.02
CA THR A 3 -26.24 7.73 -1.36
C THR A 3 -25.42 7.50 -0.09
N PRO A 4 -26.02 7.46 1.12
CA PRO A 4 -25.29 7.10 2.31
C PRO A 4 -24.83 5.65 2.16
N HIS A 5 -23.55 5.45 1.91
CA HIS A 5 -22.94 4.13 1.87
C HIS A 5 -22.73 3.67 3.32
N ASN A 6 -23.31 2.54 3.68
CA ASN A 6 -23.03 1.88 4.95
C ASN A 6 -21.64 1.21 4.83
N TRP A 7 -20.59 1.99 5.05
CA TRP A 7 -19.21 1.52 4.96
C TRP A 7 -18.88 0.55 6.10
N THR A 8 -18.14 -0.51 5.77
CA THR A 8 -17.56 -1.43 6.76
C THR A 8 -16.04 -1.32 6.70
N THR A 9 -15.42 -0.94 7.81
CA THR A 9 -13.95 -0.89 7.92
C THR A 9 -13.40 -2.29 8.10
N THR A 10 -12.45 -2.67 7.25
CA THR A 10 -11.72 -3.95 7.35
C THR A 10 -10.27 -3.65 7.73
N PRO A 11 -9.76 -4.17 8.86
CA PRO A 11 -8.35 -4.03 9.21
C PRO A 11 -7.44 -4.63 8.12
N ILE A 12 -6.35 -3.93 7.77
CA ILE A 12 -5.34 -4.50 6.88
C ILE A 12 -4.46 -5.44 7.70
N SER A 13 -4.67 -6.75 7.53
CA SER A 13 -3.88 -7.82 8.12
C SER A 13 -3.11 -8.61 7.06
N THR A 14 -2.26 -9.54 7.51
CA THR A 14 -1.57 -10.51 6.65
C THR A 14 -2.53 -11.50 5.97
N ASP A 15 -3.79 -11.58 6.38
CA ASP A 15 -4.80 -12.46 5.77
C ASP A 15 -5.19 -11.99 4.36
N ILE A 16 -5.22 -10.67 4.15
CA ILE A 16 -5.57 -10.05 2.87
C ILE A 16 -4.36 -9.45 2.14
N LEU A 17 -3.23 -9.27 2.82
CA LEU A 17 -2.01 -8.73 2.22
C LEU A 17 -1.23 -9.83 1.48
N ARG A 18 -0.76 -9.50 0.26
CA ARG A 18 0.06 -10.39 -0.58
C ARG A 18 1.27 -9.64 -1.09
N GLY A 19 2.41 -10.33 -1.19
CA GLY A 19 3.67 -9.76 -1.70
C GLY A 19 4.53 -9.02 -0.66
N ALA A 20 4.11 -8.99 0.60
CA ALA A 20 4.90 -8.49 1.73
C ALA A 20 5.40 -9.66 2.60
N LEU A 21 6.59 -9.53 3.19
CA LEU A 21 7.18 -10.51 4.11
C LEU A 21 6.96 -10.16 5.58
N ASP A 22 6.63 -8.90 5.86
CA ASP A 22 6.32 -8.41 7.20
C ASP A 22 5.35 -7.21 7.09
N LEU A 23 4.62 -6.93 8.16
CA LEU A 23 3.63 -5.85 8.24
C LEU A 23 3.80 -5.08 9.55
N GLU A 24 4.33 -3.87 9.44
CA GLU A 24 4.54 -3.00 10.60
C GLU A 24 3.28 -2.18 10.89
N GLN A 25 2.90 -2.12 12.17
CA GLN A 25 1.84 -1.23 12.66
C GLN A 25 2.47 0.11 13.04
N THR A 26 1.94 1.19 12.48
CA THR A 26 2.37 2.57 12.74
C THR A 26 1.20 3.40 13.26
N GLU A 27 1.48 4.59 13.81
CA GLU A 27 0.44 5.53 14.25
C GLU A 27 -0.50 5.98 13.12
N ARG A 28 -0.07 5.86 11.84
CA ARG A 28 -0.82 6.31 10.67
C ARG A 28 -1.39 5.16 9.83
N GLY A 29 -1.38 3.94 10.36
CA GLY A 29 -1.80 2.73 9.65
C GLY A 29 -0.66 1.74 9.47
N VAL A 30 -0.74 0.89 8.44
CA VAL A 30 0.22 -0.20 8.24
C VAL A 30 1.28 0.12 7.21
N LEU A 31 2.51 -0.40 7.41
CA LEU A 31 3.60 -0.34 6.45
C LEU A 31 4.02 -1.76 6.05
N PRO A 32 3.78 -2.19 4.79
CA PRO A 32 4.27 -3.47 4.31
C PRO A 32 5.78 -3.41 4.06
N HIS A 33 6.48 -4.49 4.43
CA HIS A 33 7.90 -4.65 4.20
C HIS A 33 8.19 -5.80 3.25
N ARG A 34 9.18 -5.59 2.37
CA ARG A 34 9.65 -6.64 1.45
C ARG A 34 10.80 -7.46 2.01
N LEU A 35 11.20 -7.19 3.25
CA LEU A 35 12.17 -7.98 4.00
C LEU A 35 11.57 -8.40 5.35
N PRO A 36 11.91 -9.60 5.88
CA PRO A 36 11.47 -9.99 7.22
C PRO A 36 12.07 -9.08 8.30
N ALA A 37 11.38 -8.94 9.43
CA ALA A 37 11.82 -8.09 10.56
C ALA A 37 13.28 -8.36 11.00
N GLN A 38 13.74 -9.62 10.98
CA GLN A 38 15.12 -9.97 11.33
C GLN A 38 16.14 -9.39 10.35
N ALA A 39 15.83 -9.36 9.06
CA ALA A 39 16.70 -8.76 8.04
C ALA A 39 16.70 -7.24 8.19
N ARG A 40 15.54 -6.61 8.46
CA ARG A 40 15.44 -5.16 8.66
C ARG A 40 16.31 -4.64 9.80
N ARG A 41 16.39 -5.38 10.92
CA ARG A 41 17.26 -5.02 12.05
C ARG A 41 18.76 -5.03 11.75
N GLN A 42 19.16 -5.64 10.64
CA GLN A 42 20.57 -5.72 10.21
C GLN A 42 20.92 -4.63 9.17
N ILE A 43 19.94 -3.86 8.70
CA ILE A 43 20.19 -2.79 7.73
C ILE A 43 20.86 -1.62 8.45
N THR A 44 22.08 -1.30 8.04
CA THR A 44 22.87 -0.20 8.60
C THR A 44 22.84 1.07 7.75
N ASP A 45 22.37 0.98 6.49
CA ASP A 45 22.28 2.09 5.57
C ASP A 45 20.83 2.52 5.29
N GLY A 46 20.61 3.84 5.22
CA GLY A 46 19.27 4.38 5.01
C GLY A 46 18.69 4.11 3.62
N GLN A 47 19.53 3.84 2.62
CA GLN A 47 19.06 3.59 1.25
C GLN A 47 18.38 2.23 1.12
N LEU A 48 18.95 1.20 1.72
CA LEU A 48 18.35 -0.13 1.74
C LEU A 48 17.07 -0.16 2.59
N ALA A 49 17.07 0.50 3.75
CA ALA A 49 15.87 0.65 4.60
C ALA A 49 14.74 1.38 3.84
N MET A 50 15.12 2.39 3.04
CA MET A 50 14.20 3.10 2.17
C MET A 50 13.68 2.22 1.01
N ALA A 51 14.54 1.38 0.41
CA ALA A 51 14.20 0.59 -0.76
C ALA A 51 13.30 -0.60 -0.42
N GLU A 52 13.55 -1.27 0.71
CA GLU A 52 12.77 -2.43 1.14
C GLU A 52 11.32 -2.06 1.47
N SER A 53 11.10 -0.89 2.07
CA SER A 53 9.78 -0.36 2.44
C SER A 53 8.94 0.12 1.24
N GLN A 54 9.46 0.04 0.01
CA GLN A 54 8.65 0.30 -1.18
C GLN A 54 7.70 -0.87 -1.46
N PRO A 55 6.38 -0.65 -1.57
CA PRO A 55 5.39 -1.72 -1.71
C PRO A 55 5.29 -2.30 -3.14
N SER A 56 6.40 -2.36 -3.89
CA SER A 56 6.39 -2.90 -5.24
C SER A 56 5.99 -4.38 -5.23
N GLY A 57 4.94 -4.73 -5.99
CA GLY A 57 4.38 -6.08 -6.04
C GLY A 57 3.45 -6.44 -4.87
N VAL A 58 3.25 -5.53 -3.90
CA VAL A 58 2.34 -5.71 -2.77
C VAL A 58 0.91 -5.36 -3.20
N ARG A 59 -0.06 -6.17 -2.79
CA ARG A 59 -1.49 -5.92 -3.05
C ARG A 59 -2.39 -6.43 -1.93
N LEU A 60 -3.56 -5.82 -1.80
CA LEU A 60 -4.67 -6.33 -1.00
C LEU A 60 -5.50 -7.28 -1.87
N ALA A 61 -5.80 -8.47 -1.36
CA ALA A 61 -6.56 -9.49 -2.06
C ALA A 61 -7.64 -10.06 -1.12
N PHE A 62 -8.89 -9.82 -1.45
CA PHE A 62 -10.05 -10.25 -0.67
C PHE A 62 -11.25 -10.51 -1.58
N ARG A 63 -12.28 -11.16 -1.02
CA ARG A 63 -13.58 -11.35 -1.68
C ARG A 63 -14.62 -10.51 -0.96
N THR A 64 -15.49 -9.85 -1.71
CA THR A 64 -16.54 -9.01 -1.14
C THR A 64 -17.79 -9.05 -2.01
N ARG A 65 -18.94 -8.71 -1.42
CA ARG A 65 -20.18 -8.37 -2.13
C ARG A 65 -20.35 -6.85 -2.29
N ALA A 66 -19.45 -6.06 -1.70
CA ALA A 66 -19.48 -4.61 -1.81
C ALA A 66 -19.28 -4.19 -3.27
N THR A 67 -20.02 -3.16 -3.68
CA THR A 67 -19.90 -2.56 -5.01
C THR A 67 -18.97 -1.36 -5.04
N ALA A 68 -18.42 -0.99 -3.88
CA ALA A 68 -17.46 0.10 -3.72
C ALA A 68 -16.38 -0.33 -2.72
N VAL A 69 -15.16 0.11 -2.96
CA VAL A 69 -14.00 -0.09 -2.08
C VAL A 69 -13.34 1.26 -1.90
N GLU A 70 -13.12 1.62 -0.64
CA GLU A 70 -12.35 2.79 -0.25
C GLU A 70 -11.03 2.32 0.36
N LEU A 71 -9.93 3.01 0.05
CA LEU A 71 -8.62 2.72 0.60
C LEU A 71 -7.94 4.03 1.00
N ASP A 72 -7.85 4.24 2.31
CA ASP A 72 -7.07 5.33 2.88
C ASP A 72 -5.57 5.02 2.79
N VAL A 73 -4.79 5.97 2.28
CA VAL A 73 -3.35 5.80 2.07
C VAL A 73 -2.57 7.02 2.50
N VAL A 74 -1.38 6.78 3.06
CA VAL A 74 -0.38 7.81 3.32
C VAL A 74 0.73 7.68 2.28
N ALA A 75 0.56 8.38 1.15
CA ALA A 75 1.49 8.31 0.02
C ALA A 75 2.82 9.01 0.35
N THR A 76 3.86 8.24 0.65
CA THR A 76 5.21 8.79 0.90
C THR A 76 5.96 8.91 -0.43
N LYS A 77 6.24 10.15 -0.85
CA LYS A 77 6.97 10.47 -2.08
C LYS A 77 8.41 10.86 -1.77
N ARG A 78 9.34 10.46 -2.63
CA ARG A 78 10.76 10.83 -2.53
C ARG A 78 11.09 11.91 -3.53
N VAL A 79 11.73 12.95 -3.04
CA VAL A 79 12.31 14.01 -3.86
C VAL A 79 13.81 13.79 -3.90
N TYR A 80 14.35 13.64 -5.10
CA TYR A 80 15.79 13.58 -5.32
C TYR A 80 16.25 14.96 -5.75
N VAL A 81 17.20 15.54 -5.00
CA VAL A 81 17.74 16.87 -5.30
C VAL A 81 18.34 16.87 -6.71
N GLY A 82 17.90 17.82 -7.55
CA GLY A 82 18.35 17.95 -8.94
C GLY A 82 17.64 17.06 -9.95
N ALA A 83 16.73 16.18 -9.52
CA ALA A 83 15.89 15.38 -10.43
C ALA A 83 14.49 15.99 -10.60
N PRO A 84 13.81 15.74 -11.73
CA PRO A 84 12.40 16.09 -11.89
C PRO A 84 11.51 15.42 -10.82
N PRO A 85 10.34 15.99 -10.49
CA PRO A 85 9.36 15.33 -9.64
C PRO A 85 9.00 13.94 -10.17
N ARG A 86 8.92 12.97 -9.27
CA ARG A 86 8.42 11.63 -9.60
C ARG A 86 6.91 11.72 -9.87
N PRO A 87 6.38 10.93 -10.83
CA PRO A 87 4.93 10.80 -10.97
C PRO A 87 4.32 10.22 -9.69
N ASP A 88 3.03 10.49 -9.50
CA ASP A 88 2.29 9.93 -8.37
C ASP A 88 2.24 8.40 -8.41
N GLY A 89 2.19 7.80 -7.23
CA GLY A 89 1.90 6.39 -7.10
C GLY A 89 0.47 6.10 -7.54
N VAL A 90 0.30 5.11 -8.41
CA VAL A 90 -1.00 4.66 -8.89
C VAL A 90 -1.41 3.41 -8.12
N TYR A 91 -2.66 3.40 -7.66
CA TYR A 91 -3.35 2.25 -7.10
C TYR A 91 -4.29 1.70 -8.16
N GLU A 92 -4.17 0.42 -8.47
CA GLU A 92 -4.99 -0.26 -9.46
C GLU A 92 -6.01 -1.15 -8.76
N LEU A 93 -7.27 -1.05 -9.16
CA LEU A 93 -8.34 -1.94 -8.71
C LEU A 93 -8.58 -3.01 -9.77
N LEU A 94 -8.35 -4.26 -9.38
CA LEU A 94 -8.64 -5.42 -10.21
C LEU A 94 -9.82 -6.20 -9.64
N VAL A 95 -10.77 -6.56 -10.50
CA VAL A 95 -11.88 -7.48 -10.18
C VAL A 95 -11.72 -8.72 -11.04
N ASP A 96 -11.62 -9.89 -10.41
CA ASP A 96 -11.39 -11.18 -11.08
C ASP A 96 -10.21 -11.13 -12.09
N GLY A 97 -9.15 -10.42 -11.72
CA GLY A 97 -7.93 -10.27 -12.52
C GLY A 97 -7.99 -9.20 -13.62
N HIS A 98 -9.12 -8.51 -13.80
CA HIS A 98 -9.28 -7.47 -14.80
C HIS A 98 -9.18 -6.09 -14.15
N LEU A 99 -8.37 -5.20 -14.73
CA LEU A 99 -8.28 -3.80 -14.30
C LEU A 99 -9.61 -3.11 -14.57
N VAL A 100 -10.26 -2.63 -13.51
CA VAL A 100 -11.55 -1.92 -13.61
C VAL A 100 -11.44 -0.45 -13.24
N ASP A 101 -10.46 -0.06 -12.44
CA ASP A 101 -10.24 1.34 -12.06
C ASP A 101 -8.78 1.62 -11.65
N ARG A 102 -8.41 2.91 -11.65
CA ARG A 102 -7.12 3.39 -11.18
C ARG A 102 -7.28 4.73 -10.45
N ALA A 103 -6.57 4.90 -9.34
CA ALA A 103 -6.56 6.14 -8.58
C ALA A 103 -5.13 6.51 -8.16
N SER A 104 -4.91 7.78 -7.80
CA SER A 104 -3.65 8.25 -7.23
C SER A 104 -3.95 9.04 -5.97
N ALA A 105 -3.03 9.00 -5.00
CA ALA A 105 -3.09 9.84 -3.82
C ALA A 105 -2.01 10.92 -3.92
N SER A 106 -2.43 12.18 -3.81
CA SER A 106 -1.58 13.36 -3.94
C SER A 106 -0.97 13.76 -2.61
#